data_AF-A0A1R2AX09-F1
#
_entry.id   AF-A0A1R2AX09-F1
#
_cell.length_a   1.000
_cell.length_b   1.000
_cell.length_c   1.000
_cell.angle_alpha   90.00
_cell.angle_beta   90.00
_cell.angle_gamma   90.00
#
_symmetry.space_group_name_H-M   'P 1'
#
loop_
_entity.id
_entity.type
_entity.pdbx_description
1 polymer ?
#
loop_
_entity_poly.entity_id
_entity_poly.type
_entity_poly.pdbx_seq_one_letter_code
_entity_poly.pdbx_strand_id
1 'polypeptide(L)'
;MLMLSRLRSNLLIRTASSHNFVEKAYALIDDAKFQGAKAEEVNKAWLKKENDLRLPKELYKHPYCTEDHPITLHPRHTFRIVMELLGPEQVSPHFQSVLEYSKWYNYFFIGLIFTVAMRSHHNHAWGYVVLNMHYGFEMWVYCFFYYFMQSTAMVFPAPWKQLWKSYNLDSILESVFENEENLALETRKPSLAQVDYLRVHKEYLGTKAKLMEIHLENSRVLLKKHTYERALNILKATDRFEKDNMSRVLRDALDKAVQKLGQDISGSEAKDIKKLAFQSALIGIRKGKMTYENDPLLPRLLNYIEDFKTKAEKMTEKEQAELLGLSKEQKAVIALSDKKAEESFTHTLPAIKHPRILNSKKFKSLSA
;
A
#
# COMPACT_ATOMS: atom_id res chain seq x y z
N MET A 1 -20.65 50.13 3.45
CA MET A 1 -21.45 50.51 4.64
C MET A 1 -22.89 50.07 4.36
N LEU A 2 -23.57 49.45 5.34
CA LEU A 2 -24.86 48.70 5.27
C LEU A 2 -24.67 47.23 4.86
N MET A 3 -24.32 46.31 5.78
CA MET A 3 -25.19 45.65 6.78
C MET A 3 -26.52 45.15 6.19
N LEU A 4 -26.54 43.91 5.71
CA LEU A 4 -27.76 43.09 5.64
C LEU A 4 -27.50 41.71 6.25
N SER A 5 -27.83 41.65 7.54
CA SER A 5 -28.34 40.53 8.31
C SER A 5 -28.08 39.10 7.81
N ARG A 6 -27.16 38.44 8.50
CA ARG A 6 -27.15 36.99 8.71
C ARG A 6 -28.48 36.55 9.36
N LEU A 7 -29.47 36.19 8.55
CA LEU A 7 -30.52 35.28 8.99
C LEU A 7 -29.97 33.86 8.86
N ARG A 8 -29.38 33.37 9.97
CA ARG A 8 -29.11 31.95 10.17
C ARG A 8 -30.46 31.22 10.25
N SER A 9 -30.98 30.78 9.11
CA SER A 9 -31.97 29.72 9.11
C SER A 9 -31.26 28.44 9.57
N ASN A 10 -31.46 28.07 10.84
CA ASN A 10 -31.06 26.81 11.45
C ASN A 10 -31.87 25.63 10.88
N LEU A 11 -31.89 25.47 9.56
CA LEU A 11 -32.16 24.18 8.92
C LEU A 11 -30.79 23.59 8.63
N LEU A 12 -30.22 23.00 9.69
CA LEU A 12 -29.13 22.04 9.55
C LEU A 12 -29.67 20.90 8.68
N ILE A 13 -29.49 21.01 7.36
CA ILE A 13 -29.34 19.84 6.50
C ILE A 13 -28.18 19.10 7.15
N ARG A 14 -28.48 18.09 7.97
CA ARG A 14 -27.48 17.19 8.51
C ARG A 14 -26.78 16.61 7.29
N THR A 15 -25.59 17.12 6.98
CA THR A 15 -24.64 16.45 6.12
C THR A 15 -24.25 15.18 6.89
N ALA A 16 -25.06 14.14 6.76
CA ALA A 16 -24.62 12.80 7.12
C ALA A 16 -23.36 12.57 6.29
N SER A 17 -22.20 12.58 6.95
CA SER A 17 -20.95 12.23 6.32
C SER A 17 -21.15 10.91 5.58
N SER A 18 -20.57 10.78 4.39
CA SER A 18 -20.63 9.54 3.61
C SER A 18 -20.26 8.30 4.46
N HIS A 19 -19.40 8.50 5.46
CA HIS A 19 -19.07 7.52 6.49
C HIS A 19 -20.29 7.03 7.30
N ASN A 20 -21.08 7.95 7.88
CA ASN A 20 -22.27 7.59 8.67
C ASN A 20 -23.36 6.93 7.82
N PHE A 21 -23.40 7.25 6.52
CA PHE A 21 -24.31 6.58 5.57
C PHE A 21 -23.88 5.14 5.32
N VAL A 22 -22.57 4.91 5.09
CA VAL A 22 -22.01 3.59 4.83
C VAL A 22 -22.10 2.67 6.05
N GLU A 23 -21.80 3.17 7.25
CA GLU A 23 -21.92 2.38 8.49
C GLU A 23 -23.37 1.96 8.75
N LYS A 24 -24.34 2.86 8.54
CA LYS A 24 -25.76 2.53 8.67
C LYS A 24 -26.23 1.54 7.61
N ALA A 25 -25.73 1.65 6.38
CA ALA A 25 -26.03 0.69 5.32
C ALA A 25 -25.50 -0.71 5.67
N TYR A 26 -24.30 -0.82 6.23
CA TYR A 26 -23.77 -2.12 6.71
C TYR A 26 -24.59 -2.69 7.87
N ALA A 27 -24.95 -1.86 8.86
CA ALA A 27 -25.79 -2.30 9.98
C ALA A 27 -27.16 -2.82 9.51
N LEU A 28 -27.77 -2.16 8.51
CA LEU A 28 -29.04 -2.61 7.91
C LEU A 28 -28.91 -3.92 7.14
N ILE A 29 -27.77 -4.17 6.49
CA ILE A 29 -27.51 -5.45 5.80
C ILE A 29 -27.38 -6.59 6.82
N ASP A 30 -26.74 -6.33 7.96
CA ASP A 30 -26.57 -7.32 9.01
C ASP A 30 -27.89 -7.61 9.74
N ASP A 31 -28.70 -6.58 10.00
CA ASP A 31 -30.07 -6.73 10.53
C ASP A 31 -31.00 -7.48 9.55
N ALA A 32 -30.88 -7.22 8.25
CA ALA A 32 -31.66 -7.92 7.23
C ALA A 32 -31.30 -9.41 7.15
N LYS A 33 -30.01 -9.74 7.26
CA LYS A 33 -29.54 -11.14 7.36
C LYS A 33 -30.07 -11.81 8.63
N PHE A 34 -30.12 -11.08 9.75
CA PHE A 34 -30.65 -11.59 11.02
C PHE A 34 -32.17 -11.87 10.95
N GLN A 35 -32.91 -11.06 10.22
CA GLN A 35 -34.36 -11.19 10.05
C GLN A 35 -34.79 -12.15 8.91
N GLY A 36 -33.84 -12.74 8.18
CA GLY A 36 -34.13 -13.60 7.03
C GLY A 36 -34.77 -12.87 5.84
N ALA A 37 -34.78 -11.54 5.85
CA ALA A 37 -35.33 -10.72 4.78
C ALA A 37 -34.31 -10.57 3.64
N LYS A 38 -34.79 -10.44 2.40
CA LYS A 38 -33.89 -10.13 1.27
C LYS A 38 -33.34 -8.71 1.48
N ALA A 39 -32.02 -8.60 1.64
CA ALA A 39 -31.33 -7.33 1.91
C ALA A 39 -31.66 -6.21 0.89
N GLU A 40 -32.01 -6.58 -0.34
CA GLU A 40 -32.44 -5.64 -1.39
C GLU A 40 -33.75 -4.92 -1.07
N GLU A 41 -34.73 -5.60 -0.46
CA GLU A 41 -36.02 -5.00 -0.13
C GLU A 41 -35.90 -4.02 1.04
N VAL A 42 -35.11 -4.38 2.05
CA VAL A 42 -34.80 -3.51 3.20
C VAL A 42 -34.04 -2.26 2.75
N ASN A 43 -33.05 -2.41 1.85
CA ASN A 43 -32.31 -1.27 1.29
C ASN A 43 -33.19 -0.35 0.44
N LYS A 44 -34.07 -0.90 -0.41
CA LYS A 44 -35.01 -0.09 -1.20
C LYS A 44 -35.98 0.69 -0.32
N ALA A 45 -36.53 0.05 0.72
CA ALA A 45 -37.44 0.71 1.67
C ALA A 45 -36.75 1.82 2.47
N TRP A 46 -35.52 1.59 2.92
CA TRP A 46 -34.73 2.59 3.61
C TRP A 46 -34.35 3.77 2.70
N LEU A 47 -33.87 3.51 1.48
CA LEU A 47 -33.55 4.54 0.49
C LEU A 47 -34.77 5.40 0.16
N LYS A 48 -35.94 4.78 -0.02
CA LYS A 48 -37.19 5.51 -0.28
C LYS A 48 -37.55 6.42 0.90
N LYS A 49 -37.52 5.89 2.13
CA LYS A 49 -37.77 6.66 3.36
C LYS A 49 -36.81 7.83 3.53
N GLU A 50 -35.53 7.61 3.23
CA GLU A 50 -34.50 8.63 3.36
C GLU A 50 -34.59 9.69 2.24
N ASN A 51 -34.99 9.30 1.03
CA ASN A 51 -35.26 10.25 -0.06
C ASN A 51 -36.51 11.10 0.20
N ASP A 52 -37.59 10.49 0.72
CA ASP A 52 -38.83 11.19 1.08
C ASP A 52 -38.62 12.18 2.24
N LEU A 53 -37.66 11.91 3.12
CA LEU A 53 -37.23 12.82 4.19
C LEU A 53 -36.39 14.01 3.68
N ARG A 54 -35.69 13.85 2.56
CA ARG A 54 -34.70 14.83 2.07
C ARG A 54 -35.29 15.88 1.15
N LEU A 55 -36.38 15.59 0.46
CA LEU A 55 -36.94 16.49 -0.55
C LEU A 55 -38.23 17.17 -0.06
N PRO A 56 -38.27 18.50 0.07
CA PRO A 56 -39.52 19.20 0.30
C PRO A 56 -40.46 18.99 -0.88
N LYS A 57 -41.76 18.77 -0.60
CA LYS A 57 -42.78 18.46 -1.62
C LYS A 57 -42.97 19.59 -2.64
N GLU A 58 -42.77 20.83 -2.22
CA GLU A 58 -42.81 22.01 -3.11
C GLU A 58 -41.71 22.99 -2.73
N LEU A 59 -40.99 23.48 -3.74
CA LEU A 59 -40.06 24.59 -3.61
C LEU A 59 -40.83 25.91 -3.79
N TYR A 60 -40.32 26.98 -3.20
CA TYR A 60 -40.90 28.31 -3.37
C TYR A 60 -40.98 28.70 -4.85
N LYS A 61 -42.18 29.01 -5.32
CA LYS A 61 -42.42 29.55 -6.67
C LYS A 61 -42.67 31.05 -6.54
N HIS A 62 -41.80 31.84 -7.16
CA HIS A 62 -41.92 33.28 -7.10
C HIS A 62 -43.16 33.74 -7.91
N PRO A 63 -44.13 34.48 -7.31
CA PRO A 63 -45.43 34.74 -7.93
C PRO A 63 -45.36 35.63 -9.18
N TYR A 64 -44.32 36.46 -9.29
CA TYR A 64 -44.14 37.40 -10.41
C TYR A 64 -43.01 37.01 -11.38
N CYS A 65 -42.38 35.85 -11.20
CA CYS A 65 -41.30 35.42 -12.09
C CYS A 65 -41.82 34.27 -12.95
N THR A 66 -42.08 34.55 -14.21
CA THR A 66 -42.35 33.52 -15.22
C THR A 66 -41.16 33.39 -16.16
N GLU A 67 -41.12 32.32 -16.95
CA GLU A 67 -40.05 32.13 -17.93
C GLU A 67 -40.09 33.20 -19.03
N ASP A 68 -41.29 33.55 -19.49
CA ASP A 68 -41.49 34.55 -20.54
C ASP A 68 -41.27 35.98 -20.03
N HIS A 69 -41.57 36.23 -18.74
CA HIS A 69 -41.45 37.53 -18.10
C HIS A 69 -40.59 37.41 -16.83
N PRO A 70 -39.26 37.35 -16.98
CA PRO A 70 -38.35 37.37 -15.85
C PRO A 70 -38.39 38.76 -15.19
N ILE A 71 -38.35 38.77 -13.86
CA ILE A 71 -38.33 40.03 -13.07
C ILE A 71 -37.04 40.81 -13.33
N THR A 72 -35.94 40.10 -13.56
CA THR A 72 -34.64 40.70 -13.81
C THR A 72 -34.38 40.80 -15.31
N LEU A 73 -34.07 42.01 -15.78
CA LEU A 73 -33.59 42.24 -17.14
C LEU A 73 -32.17 41.65 -17.27
N HIS A 74 -32.07 40.53 -17.98
CA HIS A 74 -30.79 39.89 -18.28
C HIS A 74 -30.54 39.94 -19.80
N PRO A 75 -29.33 40.30 -20.27
CA PRO A 75 -29.03 40.40 -21.71
C PRO A 75 -29.38 39.15 -22.52
N ARG A 76 -29.28 37.95 -21.91
CA ARG A 76 -29.68 36.68 -22.54
C ARG A 76 -31.17 36.63 -22.92
N HIS A 77 -32.05 37.23 -22.12
CA HIS A 77 -33.49 37.26 -22.42
C HIS A 77 -33.77 38.22 -23.58
N THR A 78 -33.13 39.39 -23.58
CA THR A 78 -33.18 40.32 -24.72
C THR A 78 -32.63 39.67 -25.99
N PHE A 79 -31.50 38.96 -25.89
CA PHE A 79 -30.91 38.23 -27.01
C PHE A 79 -31.83 37.13 -27.53
N ARG A 80 -32.50 36.38 -26.63
CA ARG A 80 -33.52 35.39 -27.01
C ARG A 80 -34.65 36.05 -27.79
N ILE A 81 -35.23 37.14 -27.29
CA ILE A 81 -36.30 37.87 -28.00
C ILE A 81 -35.82 38.36 -29.37
N VAL A 82 -34.59 38.88 -29.46
CA VAL A 82 -34.01 39.34 -30.73
C VAL A 82 -33.83 38.18 -31.71
N MET A 83 -33.36 37.02 -31.25
CA MET A 83 -33.23 35.82 -32.09
C MET A 83 -34.58 35.22 -32.49
N GLU A 84 -35.58 35.28 -31.61
CA GLU A 84 -36.96 34.91 -31.93
C GLU A 84 -37.55 35.85 -33.00
N LEU A 85 -37.23 37.16 -32.95
CA LEU A 85 -37.66 38.14 -33.94
C LEU A 85 -36.95 37.96 -35.30
N LEU A 86 -35.64 37.72 -35.30
CA LEU A 86 -34.86 37.47 -36.52
C LEU A 86 -35.20 36.12 -37.16
N GLY A 87 -35.67 35.16 -36.34
CA GLY A 87 -35.85 33.78 -36.73
C GLY A 87 -34.54 32.98 -36.68
N PRO A 88 -34.61 31.67 -36.94
CA PRO A 88 -33.41 30.83 -36.99
C PRO A 88 -32.49 31.24 -38.15
N GLU A 89 -31.23 30.81 -38.06
CA GLU A 89 -30.25 31.01 -39.14
C GLU A 89 -30.81 30.50 -40.48
N GLN A 90 -30.83 31.37 -41.49
CA GLN A 90 -31.30 31.04 -42.83
C GLN A 90 -30.23 30.25 -43.59
N VAL A 91 -30.08 28.98 -43.22
CA VAL A 91 -29.10 28.08 -43.83
C VAL A 91 -29.51 27.75 -45.26
N SER A 92 -28.69 28.15 -46.23
CA SER A 92 -28.89 27.78 -47.63
C SER A 92 -28.43 26.34 -47.88
N PRO A 93 -29.28 25.45 -48.44
CA PRO A 93 -28.88 24.09 -48.80
C PRO A 93 -28.12 24.03 -50.14
N HIS A 94 -27.98 25.15 -50.85
CA HIS A 94 -27.38 25.18 -52.18
C HIS A 94 -25.86 25.29 -52.11
N PHE A 95 -25.17 24.70 -53.09
CA PHE A 95 -23.71 24.74 -53.20
C PHE A 95 -23.14 26.13 -53.53
N GLN A 96 -23.97 26.99 -54.13
CA GLN A 96 -23.59 28.36 -54.50
C GLN A 96 -24.46 29.37 -53.77
N SER A 97 -23.89 30.55 -53.52
CA SER A 97 -24.64 31.66 -52.95
C SER A 97 -25.71 32.16 -53.93
N VAL A 98 -26.84 32.64 -53.41
CA VAL A 98 -27.93 33.19 -54.23
C VAL A 98 -27.42 34.35 -55.10
N LEU A 99 -26.54 35.18 -54.57
CA LEU A 99 -25.94 36.32 -55.29
C LEU A 99 -25.11 35.90 -56.50
N GLU A 100 -24.37 34.80 -56.39
CA GLU A 100 -23.55 34.28 -57.48
C GLU A 100 -24.40 33.61 -58.56
N TYR A 101 -25.33 32.72 -58.15
CA TYR A 101 -26.23 32.03 -59.07
C TYR A 101 -27.10 32.99 -59.88
N SER A 102 -27.66 34.02 -59.21
CA SER A 102 -28.59 34.98 -59.82
C SER A 102 -27.93 36.30 -60.23
N LYS A 103 -26.59 36.36 -60.35
CA LYS A 103 -25.84 37.59 -60.58
C LYS A 103 -26.40 38.46 -61.72
N TRP A 104 -26.62 37.86 -62.90
CA TRP A 104 -27.15 38.58 -64.07
C TRP A 104 -28.61 38.99 -63.91
N TYR A 105 -29.42 38.15 -63.26
CA TYR A 105 -30.80 38.46 -62.92
C TYR A 105 -30.88 39.65 -61.95
N ASN A 106 -30.06 39.65 -60.89
CA ASN A 106 -29.97 40.76 -59.95
C ASN A 106 -29.49 42.04 -60.62
N TYR A 107 -28.46 41.97 -61.48
CA TYR A 107 -28.00 43.14 -62.23
C TYR A 107 -29.05 43.69 -63.17
N PHE A 108 -29.82 42.82 -63.82
CA PHE A 108 -30.94 43.24 -64.65
C PHE A 108 -31.98 44.01 -63.83
N PHE A 109 -32.42 43.47 -62.68
CA PHE A 109 -33.43 44.15 -61.85
C PHE A 109 -32.90 45.41 -61.16
N ILE A 110 -31.66 45.41 -60.68
CA ILE A 110 -31.03 46.62 -60.11
C ILE A 110 -30.90 47.71 -61.19
N GLY A 111 -30.42 47.34 -62.37
CA GLY A 111 -30.31 48.26 -63.51
C GLY A 111 -31.67 48.77 -63.97
N LEU A 112 -32.69 47.91 -63.98
CA LEU A 112 -34.07 48.29 -64.29
C LEU A 112 -34.62 49.28 -63.27
N ILE A 113 -34.49 49.00 -61.96
CA ILE A 113 -34.92 49.91 -60.90
C ILE A 113 -34.18 51.24 -61.02
N PHE A 114 -32.86 51.22 -61.23
CA PHE A 114 -32.07 52.44 -61.38
C PHE A 114 -32.50 53.26 -62.60
N THR A 115 -32.62 52.64 -63.78
CA THR A 115 -33.00 53.35 -65.01
C THR A 115 -34.43 53.86 -64.97
N VAL A 116 -35.39 53.09 -64.43
CA VAL A 116 -36.78 53.52 -64.25
C VAL A 116 -36.88 54.63 -63.21
N ALA A 117 -36.17 54.53 -62.08
CA ALA A 117 -36.15 55.56 -61.05
C ALA A 117 -35.49 56.85 -61.54
N MET A 118 -34.41 56.77 -62.31
CA MET A 118 -33.69 57.93 -62.86
C MET A 118 -34.44 58.61 -64.01
N ARG A 119 -35.25 57.85 -64.76
CA ARG A 119 -36.09 58.36 -65.86
C ARG A 119 -37.49 58.78 -65.40
N SER A 120 -37.87 58.46 -64.16
CA SER A 120 -39.12 58.89 -63.55
C SER A 120 -39.15 60.40 -63.36
N HIS A 121 -40.32 60.99 -63.54
CA HIS A 121 -40.55 62.43 -63.42
C HIS A 121 -40.14 63.00 -62.04
N HIS A 122 -40.09 62.13 -61.02
CA HIS A 122 -39.64 62.46 -59.68
C HIS A 122 -38.16 62.87 -59.57
N ASN A 123 -37.29 62.46 -60.51
CA ASN A 123 -35.84 62.66 -60.43
C ASN A 123 -35.27 63.62 -61.48
N HIS A 124 -36.08 64.45 -62.14
CA HIS A 124 -35.60 65.40 -63.16
C HIS A 124 -34.54 66.39 -62.66
N ALA A 125 -34.49 66.66 -61.35
CA ALA A 125 -33.48 67.51 -60.72
C ALA A 125 -32.26 66.74 -60.18
N TRP A 126 -32.05 65.48 -60.57
CA TRP A 126 -30.96 64.63 -60.07
C TRP A 126 -29.58 65.28 -60.20
N GLY A 127 -29.33 66.03 -61.28
CA GLY A 127 -28.06 66.78 -61.44
C GLY A 127 -27.81 67.81 -60.33
N TYR A 128 -28.87 68.49 -59.86
CA TYR A 128 -28.78 69.43 -58.73
C TYR A 128 -28.60 68.71 -57.39
N VAL A 129 -29.23 67.54 -57.22
CA VAL A 129 -29.04 66.69 -56.04
C VAL A 129 -27.60 66.21 -55.96
N VAL A 130 -27.03 65.73 -57.07
CA VAL A 130 -25.62 65.30 -57.13
C VAL A 130 -24.68 66.46 -56.84
N LEU A 131 -24.92 67.65 -57.39
CA LEU A 131 -24.08 68.83 -57.14
C LEU A 131 -24.12 69.26 -55.66
N ASN A 132 -25.30 69.24 -55.04
CA ASN A 132 -25.44 69.53 -53.61
C ASN A 132 -24.82 68.44 -52.72
N MET A 133 -24.93 67.17 -53.10
CA MET A 133 -24.31 66.06 -52.39
C MET A 133 -22.79 66.07 -52.54
N HIS A 134 -22.25 66.56 -53.65
CA HIS A 134 -20.81 66.60 -53.92
C HIS A 134 -20.06 67.38 -52.85
N TYR A 135 -20.50 68.60 -52.53
CA TYR A 135 -19.86 69.43 -51.52
C TYR A 135 -19.93 68.80 -50.12
N GLY A 136 -21.09 68.26 -49.74
CA GLY A 136 -21.25 67.56 -48.47
C GLY A 136 -20.38 66.30 -48.39
N PHE A 137 -20.32 65.52 -49.47
CA PHE A 137 -19.50 64.32 -49.56
C PHE A 137 -18.01 64.64 -49.46
N GLU A 138 -17.51 65.66 -50.17
CA GLU A 138 -16.11 66.08 -50.10
C GLU A 138 -15.74 66.55 -48.68
N MET A 139 -16.60 67.32 -48.03
CA MET A 139 -16.39 67.76 -46.65
C MET A 139 -16.35 66.57 -45.67
N TRP A 140 -17.28 65.62 -45.80
CA TRP A 140 -17.28 64.41 -44.96
C TRP A 140 -16.08 63.52 -45.22
N VAL A 141 -15.70 63.34 -46.49
CA VAL A 141 -14.48 62.60 -46.87
C VAL A 141 -13.29 63.30 -46.26
N TYR A 142 -13.12 64.61 -46.40
CA TYR A 142 -11.98 65.33 -45.81
C TYR A 142 -11.93 65.21 -44.28
N CYS A 143 -13.06 65.42 -43.60
CA CYS A 143 -13.15 65.33 -42.13
C CYS A 143 -12.86 63.91 -41.64
N PHE A 144 -13.39 62.89 -42.30
CA PHE A 144 -13.20 61.50 -41.90
C PHE A 144 -11.94 60.85 -42.49
N PHE A 145 -11.34 61.42 -43.53
CA PHE A 145 -10.13 60.86 -44.15
C PHE A 145 -9.00 60.74 -43.15
N TYR A 146 -8.82 61.76 -42.31
CA TYR A 146 -7.88 61.72 -41.20
C TYR A 146 -8.19 60.57 -40.21
N TYR A 147 -9.45 60.40 -39.81
CA TYR A 147 -9.87 59.33 -38.89
C TYR A 147 -9.76 57.92 -39.52
N PHE A 148 -10.10 57.78 -40.81
CA PHE A 148 -9.94 56.54 -41.57
C PHE A 148 -8.45 56.17 -41.70
N MET A 149 -7.57 57.14 -42.01
CA MET A 149 -6.13 56.91 -42.08
C MET A 149 -5.49 56.62 -40.71
N GLN A 150 -6.04 57.21 -39.64
CA GLN A 150 -5.63 56.91 -38.27
C GLN A 150 -6.02 55.49 -37.84
N SER A 151 -7.12 54.95 -38.36
CA SER A 151 -7.55 53.58 -38.10
C SER A 151 -6.72 52.51 -38.84
N THR A 152 -6.02 52.88 -39.91
CA THR A 152 -5.35 51.92 -40.80
C THR A 152 -3.85 51.78 -40.60
N ALA A 153 -3.03 52.84 -40.40
CA ALA A 153 -1.60 52.60 -40.18
C ALA A 153 -0.67 53.74 -39.70
N MET A 154 -0.96 55.03 -39.82
CA MET A 154 0.17 55.98 -40.00
C MET A 154 0.58 56.90 -38.83
N VAL A 155 -0.20 57.07 -37.76
CA VAL A 155 0.14 58.13 -36.77
C VAL A 155 0.10 57.69 -35.29
N PHE A 156 -0.74 56.73 -34.88
CA PHE A 156 -0.82 56.26 -33.48
C PHE A 156 -1.26 54.79 -33.39
N PRO A 157 -0.92 54.06 -32.31
CA PRO A 157 -1.46 52.71 -32.09
C PRO A 157 -2.98 52.77 -31.97
N ALA A 158 -3.67 52.27 -33.00
CA ALA A 158 -5.12 52.40 -33.12
C ALA A 158 -5.85 51.57 -32.03
N PRO A 159 -6.79 52.17 -31.27
CA PRO A 159 -7.60 51.44 -30.28
C PRO A 159 -8.40 50.30 -30.94
N TRP A 160 -8.75 50.44 -32.22
CA TRP A 160 -9.43 49.41 -33.01
C TRP A 160 -8.58 48.15 -33.19
N LYS A 161 -7.27 48.28 -33.42
CA LYS A 161 -6.36 47.12 -33.56
C LYS A 161 -6.21 46.38 -32.23
N GLN A 162 -6.24 47.10 -31.11
CA GLN A 162 -6.19 46.52 -29.77
C GLN A 162 -7.50 45.79 -29.43
N LEU A 163 -8.65 46.38 -29.76
CA LEU A 163 -9.98 45.77 -29.64
C LEU A 163 -10.12 44.50 -30.49
N TRP A 164 -9.67 44.55 -31.75
CA TRP A 164 -9.68 43.38 -32.63
C TRP A 164 -8.75 42.27 -32.12
N LYS A 165 -7.59 42.64 -31.59
CA LYS A 165 -6.65 41.67 -31.01
C LYS A 165 -7.23 41.03 -29.76
N SER A 166 -7.86 41.80 -28.86
CA SER A 166 -8.50 41.23 -27.66
C SER A 166 -9.66 40.33 -28.03
N TYR A 167 -10.55 40.77 -28.93
CA TYR A 167 -11.69 39.96 -29.38
C TYR A 167 -11.27 38.63 -30.00
N ASN A 168 -10.29 38.63 -30.91
CA ASN A 168 -9.81 37.41 -31.53
C ASN A 168 -9.11 36.49 -30.51
N LEU A 169 -8.37 37.06 -29.56
CA LEU A 169 -7.71 36.28 -28.51
C LEU A 169 -8.75 35.65 -27.58
N ASP A 170 -9.76 36.41 -27.16
CA ASP A 170 -10.84 35.93 -26.30
C ASP A 170 -11.64 34.82 -27.00
N SER A 171 -11.96 34.98 -28.29
CA SER A 171 -12.64 33.95 -29.08
C SER A 171 -11.82 32.66 -29.20
N ILE A 172 -10.48 32.77 -29.34
CA ILE A 172 -9.60 31.60 -29.35
C ILE A 172 -9.59 30.94 -27.97
N LEU A 173 -9.50 31.72 -26.90
CA LEU A 173 -9.49 31.21 -25.52
C LEU A 173 -10.81 30.50 -25.17
N GLU A 174 -11.95 31.05 -25.59
CA GLU A 174 -13.27 30.45 -25.40
C GLU A 174 -13.44 29.14 -26.20
N SER A 175 -12.77 28.99 -27.34
CA SER A 175 -12.81 27.73 -28.11
C SER A 175 -11.98 26.59 -27.51
N VAL A 176 -11.09 26.90 -26.56
CA VAL A 176 -10.17 25.92 -25.96
C VAL A 176 -10.77 25.36 -24.67
N PHE A 177 -11.72 24.44 -24.83
CA PHE A 177 -12.29 23.65 -23.73
C PHE A 177 -11.24 22.83 -22.96
N GLU A 178 -10.08 22.57 -23.57
CA GLU A 178 -8.96 21.84 -22.96
C GLU A 178 -8.45 22.53 -21.68
N ASN A 179 -8.53 23.87 -21.60
CA ASN A 179 -8.09 24.61 -20.41
C ASN A 179 -8.99 24.30 -19.20
N GLU A 180 -10.30 24.20 -19.41
CA GLU A 180 -11.25 23.83 -18.35
C GLU A 180 -11.07 22.38 -17.93
N GLU A 181 -10.83 21.47 -18.89
CA GLU A 181 -10.55 20.06 -18.59
C GLU A 181 -9.25 19.91 -17.79
N ASN A 182 -8.18 20.59 -18.19
CA ASN A 182 -6.91 20.57 -17.47
C ASN A 182 -7.07 21.09 -16.04
N LEU A 183 -7.80 22.19 -15.85
CA LEU A 183 -8.11 22.71 -14.52
C LEU A 183 -8.94 21.72 -13.69
N ALA A 184 -9.92 21.05 -14.29
CA ALA A 184 -10.72 20.01 -13.64
C ALA A 184 -9.84 18.80 -13.22
N LEU A 185 -8.89 18.39 -14.06
CA LEU A 185 -7.94 17.32 -13.74
C LEU A 185 -7.02 17.70 -12.59
N GLU A 186 -6.51 18.93 -12.56
CA GLU A 186 -5.66 19.41 -11.47
C GLU A 186 -6.42 19.51 -10.15
N THR A 187 -7.61 20.09 -10.16
CA THR A 187 -8.46 20.23 -8.96
C THR A 187 -8.93 18.88 -8.42
N ARG A 188 -9.04 17.84 -9.26
CA ARG A 188 -9.40 16.48 -8.84
C ARG A 188 -8.28 15.74 -8.09
N LYS A 189 -6.99 16.00 -8.39
CA LYS A 189 -5.84 15.31 -7.78
C LYS A 189 -5.89 15.21 -6.24
N PRO A 190 -6.11 16.31 -5.47
CA PRO A 190 -6.16 16.23 -4.01
C PRO A 190 -7.33 15.37 -3.50
N SER A 191 -8.49 15.42 -4.18
CA SER A 191 -9.64 14.61 -3.83
C SER A 191 -9.38 13.11 -4.09
N LEU A 192 -8.67 12.77 -5.16
CA LEU A 192 -8.24 11.39 -5.42
C LEU A 192 -7.27 10.88 -4.35
N ALA A 193 -6.29 11.71 -3.94
CA ALA A 193 -5.37 11.34 -2.87
C ALA A 193 -6.11 11.06 -1.54
N GLN A 194 -7.20 11.77 -1.25
CA GLN A 194 -8.05 11.48 -0.09
C GLN A 194 -8.74 10.10 -0.18
N VAL A 195 -9.14 9.68 -1.38
CA VAL A 195 -9.71 8.35 -1.63
C VAL A 195 -8.67 7.25 -1.43
N ASP A 196 -7.41 7.50 -1.78
CA ASP A 196 -6.33 6.52 -1.59
C ASP A 196 -6.09 6.20 -0.10
N TYR A 197 -6.18 7.19 0.81
CA TYR A 197 -6.12 6.91 2.25
C TYR A 197 -7.24 5.98 2.72
N LEU A 198 -8.44 6.13 2.17
CA LEU A 198 -9.57 5.26 2.49
C LEU A 198 -9.36 3.84 1.94
N ARG A 199 -8.71 3.71 0.78
CA ARG A 199 -8.32 2.40 0.24
C ARG A 199 -7.31 1.70 1.14
N VAL A 200 -6.25 2.40 1.57
CA VAL A 200 -5.24 1.86 2.50
C VAL A 200 -5.88 1.40 3.81
N HIS A 201 -6.84 2.17 4.32
CA HIS A 201 -7.56 1.80 5.54
C HIS A 201 -8.38 0.52 5.38
N LYS A 202 -9.06 0.33 4.23
CA LYS A 202 -9.81 -0.90 3.95
C LYS A 202 -8.90 -2.12 3.87
N GLU A 203 -7.71 -1.97 3.30
CA GLU A 203 -6.73 -3.07 3.15
C GLU A 203 -6.07 -3.45 4.50
N TYR A 204 -6.02 -2.53 5.47
CA TYR A 204 -5.37 -2.73 6.77
C TYR A 204 -5.81 -4.01 7.49
N LEU A 205 -7.12 -4.29 7.56
CA LEU A 205 -7.63 -5.47 8.27
C LEU A 205 -7.18 -6.77 7.59
N GLY A 206 -7.17 -6.80 6.26
CA GLY A 206 -6.69 -7.95 5.49
C GLY A 206 -5.19 -8.18 5.67
N THR A 207 -4.39 -7.11 5.58
CA THR A 207 -2.94 -7.19 5.82
C THR A 207 -2.63 -7.64 7.25
N LYS A 208 -3.35 -7.12 8.24
CA LYS A 208 -3.20 -7.51 9.65
C LYS A 208 -3.51 -9.00 9.86
N ALA A 209 -4.59 -9.51 9.28
CA ALA A 209 -4.96 -10.93 9.37
C ALA A 209 -3.86 -11.83 8.78
N LYS A 210 -3.39 -11.50 7.57
CA LYS A 210 -2.30 -12.25 6.90
C LYS A 210 -0.98 -12.21 7.68
N LEU A 211 -0.62 -11.06 8.23
CA LEU A 211 0.57 -10.95 9.08
C LEU A 211 0.46 -11.78 10.36
N MET A 212 -0.74 -11.84 10.95
CA MET A 212 -0.97 -12.66 12.14
C MET A 212 -0.88 -14.16 11.81
N GLU A 213 -1.41 -14.60 10.68
CA GLU A 213 -1.27 -15.97 10.19
C GLU A 213 0.20 -16.35 9.97
N ILE A 214 0.95 -15.54 9.23
CA ILE A 214 2.40 -15.75 9.00
C ILE A 214 3.17 -15.79 10.32
N HIS A 215 2.82 -14.91 11.27
CA HIS A 215 3.47 -14.90 12.58
C HIS A 215 3.19 -16.18 13.37
N LEU A 216 1.95 -16.67 13.35
CA LEU A 216 1.57 -17.92 14.04
C LEU A 216 2.24 -19.14 13.39
N GLU A 217 2.31 -19.19 12.06
CA GLU A 217 3.00 -20.26 11.33
C GLU A 217 4.49 -20.30 11.67
N ASN A 218 5.16 -19.13 11.60
CA ASN A 218 6.56 -19.02 11.96
C ASN A 218 6.80 -19.39 13.43
N SER A 219 5.92 -18.97 14.34
CA SER A 219 5.99 -19.34 15.76
C SER A 219 5.83 -20.84 15.96
N ARG A 220 4.93 -21.49 15.22
CA ARG A 220 4.74 -22.94 15.25
C ARG A 220 5.98 -23.69 14.75
N VAL A 221 6.59 -23.23 13.65
CA VAL A 221 7.82 -23.83 13.11
C VAL A 221 8.98 -23.66 14.09
N LEU A 222 9.11 -22.48 14.70
CA LEU A 222 10.15 -22.18 15.68
C LEU A 222 9.99 -23.02 16.96
N LEU A 223 8.76 -23.22 17.44
CA LEU A 223 8.47 -24.15 18.54
C LEU A 223 8.84 -25.59 18.18
N LYS A 224 8.47 -26.07 16.98
CA LYS A 224 8.87 -27.41 16.52
C LYS A 224 10.39 -27.57 16.50
N LYS A 225 11.11 -26.58 15.96
CA LYS A 225 12.57 -26.56 15.94
C LYS A 225 13.15 -26.62 17.35
N HIS A 226 12.64 -25.81 18.27
CA HIS A 226 13.08 -25.81 19.68
C HIS A 226 12.85 -27.16 20.36
N THR A 227 11.68 -27.78 20.18
CA THR A 227 11.42 -29.12 20.73
C THR A 227 12.35 -30.19 20.17
N TYR A 228 12.64 -30.13 18.86
CA TYR A 228 13.58 -31.04 18.21
C TYR A 228 15.02 -30.84 18.72
N GLU A 229 15.47 -29.59 18.83
CA GLU A 229 16.79 -29.24 19.36
C GLU A 229 16.93 -29.66 20.83
N ARG A 230 15.90 -29.47 21.66
CA ARG A 230 15.87 -29.96 23.04
C ARG A 230 16.04 -31.47 23.11
N ALA A 231 15.22 -32.22 22.37
CA ALA A 231 15.31 -33.68 22.33
C ALA A 231 16.69 -34.17 21.87
N LEU A 232 17.23 -33.57 20.82
CA LEU A 232 18.56 -33.90 20.29
C LEU A 232 19.68 -33.54 21.27
N ASN A 233 19.57 -32.43 21.99
CA ASN A 233 20.54 -32.04 23.01
C ASN A 233 20.52 -32.98 24.22
N ILE A 234 19.34 -33.41 24.65
CA ILE A 234 19.19 -34.44 25.70
C ILE A 234 19.88 -35.74 25.25
N LEU A 235 19.60 -36.21 24.03
CA LEU A 235 20.23 -37.42 23.49
C LEU A 235 21.75 -37.31 23.41
N LYS A 236 22.28 -36.20 22.91
CA LYS A 236 23.73 -35.96 22.84
C LYS A 236 24.36 -35.84 24.23
N ALA A 237 23.67 -35.25 25.20
CA ALA A 237 24.16 -35.15 26.57
C ALA A 237 24.19 -36.54 27.23
N THR A 238 23.16 -37.35 27.01
CA THR A 238 23.11 -38.74 27.47
C THR A 238 24.24 -39.57 26.87
N ASP A 239 24.43 -39.54 25.54
CA ASP A 239 25.52 -40.27 24.87
C ASP A 239 26.91 -39.85 25.38
N ARG A 240 27.10 -38.56 25.70
CA ARG A 240 28.35 -38.10 26.34
C ARG A 240 28.54 -38.69 27.72
N PHE A 241 27.51 -38.65 28.58
CA PHE A 241 27.61 -39.24 29.92
C PHE A 241 27.80 -40.76 29.88
N GLU A 242 27.18 -41.46 28.94
CA GLU A 242 27.38 -42.90 28.75
C GLU A 242 28.83 -43.21 28.33
N LYS A 243 29.38 -42.44 27.39
CA LYS A 243 30.80 -42.54 27.00
C LYS A 243 31.75 -42.23 28.16
N ASP A 244 31.44 -41.20 28.95
CA ASP A 244 32.23 -40.83 30.13
C ASP A 244 32.16 -41.93 31.19
N ASN A 245 30.97 -42.48 31.47
CA ASN A 245 30.78 -43.61 32.37
C ASN A 245 31.54 -44.84 31.89
N MET A 246 31.46 -45.17 30.60
CA MET A 246 32.23 -46.25 29.98
C MET A 246 33.74 -46.04 30.13
N SER A 247 34.22 -44.83 29.87
CA SER A 247 35.64 -44.50 30.02
C SER A 247 36.11 -44.61 31.47
N ARG A 248 35.26 -44.23 32.43
CA ARG A 248 35.54 -44.38 33.87
C ARG A 248 35.61 -45.85 34.26
N VAL A 249 34.67 -46.68 33.80
CA VAL A 249 34.68 -48.13 34.04
C VAL A 249 35.96 -48.77 33.49
N LEU A 250 36.37 -48.39 32.27
CA LEU A 250 37.61 -48.89 31.66
C LEU A 250 38.86 -48.41 32.42
N ARG A 251 38.88 -47.17 32.89
CA ARG A 251 39.97 -46.65 33.73
C ARG A 251 40.05 -47.38 35.07
N ASP A 252 38.92 -47.55 35.75
CA ASP A 252 38.84 -48.31 37.01
C ASP A 252 39.30 -49.76 36.84
N ALA A 253 39.00 -50.37 35.68
CA ALA A 253 39.47 -51.72 35.34
C ALA A 253 40.98 -51.79 35.17
N LEU A 254 41.56 -50.84 34.42
CA LEU A 254 43.00 -50.72 34.21
C LEU A 254 43.72 -50.41 35.54
N ASP A 255 43.21 -49.49 36.34
CA ASP A 255 43.78 -49.15 37.64
C ASP A 255 43.76 -50.34 38.59
N LYS A 256 42.67 -51.13 38.62
CA LYS A 256 42.60 -52.39 39.39
C LYS A 256 43.60 -53.43 38.88
N ALA A 257 43.78 -53.56 37.56
CA ALA A 257 44.75 -54.47 36.98
C ALA A 257 46.20 -54.06 37.36
N VAL A 258 46.52 -52.77 37.29
CA VAL A 258 47.82 -52.22 37.68
C VAL A 258 48.05 -52.34 39.19
N GLN A 259 47.04 -52.10 40.03
CA GLN A 259 47.14 -52.27 41.49
C GLN A 259 47.40 -53.73 41.87
N LYS A 260 46.69 -54.69 41.24
CA LYS A 260 46.95 -56.13 41.44
C LYS A 260 48.37 -56.51 41.00
N LEU A 261 48.82 -56.03 39.84
CA LEU A 261 50.21 -56.24 39.40
C LEU A 261 51.21 -55.66 40.40
N GLY A 262 50.95 -54.47 40.96
CA GLY A 262 51.76 -53.86 42.00
C GLY A 262 51.78 -54.66 43.32
N GLN A 263 50.66 -55.29 43.69
CA GLN A 263 50.56 -56.20 44.83
C GLN A 263 51.35 -57.49 44.60
N ASP A 264 51.32 -58.06 43.39
CA ASP A 264 52.11 -59.25 43.05
C ASP A 264 53.61 -58.98 43.09
N ILE A 265 54.04 -57.80 42.65
CA ILE A 265 55.45 -57.36 42.66
C ILE A 265 55.97 -57.13 44.09
N SER A 266 55.09 -56.75 45.02
CA SER A 266 55.45 -56.45 46.43
C SER A 266 55.12 -57.58 47.42
N GLY A 267 54.32 -58.56 47.00
CA GLY A 267 53.80 -59.64 47.85
C GLY A 267 54.52 -60.99 47.71
N SER A 268 53.76 -62.08 47.91
CA SER A 268 54.28 -63.46 48.00
C SER A 268 54.91 -63.99 46.71
N GLU A 269 54.47 -63.49 45.54
CA GLU A 269 54.95 -63.93 44.22
C GLU A 269 56.15 -63.12 43.70
N ALA A 270 56.59 -62.10 44.45
CA ALA A 270 57.68 -61.21 44.08
C ALA A 270 59.01 -61.93 43.81
N LYS A 271 59.25 -63.06 44.49
CA LYS A 271 60.48 -63.85 44.32
C LYS A 271 60.55 -64.51 42.94
N ASP A 272 59.44 -65.00 42.41
CA ASP A 272 59.41 -65.69 41.12
C ASP A 272 59.38 -64.69 39.96
N ILE A 273 58.71 -63.54 40.16
CA ILE A 273 58.75 -62.41 39.22
C ILE A 273 60.18 -61.87 39.08
N LYS A 274 60.90 -61.66 40.20
CA LYS A 274 62.29 -61.20 40.17
C LYS A 274 63.24 -62.21 39.52
N LYS A 275 63.03 -63.51 39.72
CA LYS A 275 63.82 -64.57 39.08
C LYS A 275 63.61 -64.62 37.57
N LEU A 276 62.36 -64.56 37.11
CA LEU A 276 62.03 -64.56 35.67
C LEU A 276 62.48 -63.26 35.00
N ALA A 277 62.32 -62.12 35.66
CA ALA A 277 62.87 -60.85 35.19
C ALA A 277 64.40 -60.88 35.10
N PHE A 278 65.08 -61.52 36.06
CA PHE A 278 66.53 -61.73 36.02
C PHE A 278 66.96 -62.65 34.88
N GLN A 279 66.22 -63.74 34.64
CA GLN A 279 66.46 -64.63 33.48
C GLN A 279 66.26 -63.91 32.14
N SER A 280 65.22 -63.07 32.04
CA SER A 280 64.97 -62.23 30.86
C SER A 280 66.10 -61.21 30.64
N ALA A 281 66.58 -60.57 31.71
CA ALA A 281 67.75 -59.69 31.67
C ALA A 281 69.05 -60.41 31.25
N LEU A 282 69.29 -61.63 31.73
CA LEU A 282 70.44 -62.45 31.33
C LEU A 282 70.38 -62.82 29.84
N ILE A 283 69.20 -63.14 29.31
CA ILE A 283 69.00 -63.42 27.89
C ILE A 283 69.26 -62.17 27.04
N GLY A 284 68.81 -61.00 27.49
CA GLY A 284 69.09 -59.72 26.84
C GLY A 284 70.58 -59.36 26.81
N ILE A 285 71.30 -59.58 27.92
CA ILE A 285 72.76 -59.40 28.00
C ILE A 285 73.47 -60.38 27.04
N ARG A 286 73.04 -61.65 27.01
CA ARG A 286 73.63 -62.67 26.13
C ARG A 286 73.45 -62.37 24.65
N LYS A 287 72.34 -61.76 24.25
CA LYS A 287 72.02 -61.44 22.84
C LYS A 287 72.52 -60.06 22.40
N GLY A 288 73.05 -59.24 23.31
CA GLY A 288 73.52 -57.86 23.03
C GLY A 288 72.41 -56.84 22.75
N LYS A 289 71.13 -57.24 22.82
CA LYS A 289 69.94 -56.41 22.66
C LYS A 289 68.85 -56.92 23.59
N MET A 290 68.28 -56.04 24.42
CA MET A 290 67.21 -56.40 25.35
C MET A 290 65.88 -56.55 24.60
N THR A 291 65.34 -57.77 24.55
CA THR A 291 63.98 -58.05 24.06
C THR A 291 63.14 -58.64 25.20
N TYR A 292 62.00 -58.02 25.51
CA TYR A 292 61.13 -58.37 26.66
C TYR A 292 60.17 -59.53 26.38
N GLU A 293 60.52 -60.45 25.48
CA GLU A 293 59.64 -61.55 25.06
C GLU A 293 59.25 -62.48 26.22
N ASN A 294 60.15 -62.65 27.20
CA ASN A 294 59.94 -63.46 28.41
C ASN A 294 59.68 -62.60 29.67
N ASP A 295 59.16 -61.38 29.51
CA ASP A 295 58.81 -60.54 30.66
C ASP A 295 57.63 -61.17 31.44
N PRO A 296 57.78 -61.47 32.74
CA PRO A 296 56.70 -62.01 33.56
C PRO A 296 55.54 -61.02 33.81
N LEU A 297 55.71 -59.72 33.56
CA LEU A 297 54.72 -58.69 33.88
C LEU A 297 53.59 -58.60 32.84
N LEU A 298 53.94 -58.65 31.54
CA LEU A 298 52.98 -58.54 30.44
C LEU A 298 51.91 -59.66 30.44
N PRO A 299 52.24 -60.96 30.53
CA PRO A 299 51.24 -62.03 30.51
C PRO A 299 50.33 -61.99 31.75
N ARG A 300 50.84 -61.55 32.91
CA ARG A 300 50.02 -61.38 34.11
C ARG A 300 49.04 -60.22 33.98
N LEU A 301 49.47 -59.09 33.42
CA LEU A 301 48.59 -57.97 33.11
C LEU A 301 47.50 -58.39 32.10
N LEU A 302 47.87 -59.14 31.06
CA LEU A 302 46.91 -59.67 30.09
C LEU A 302 45.90 -60.61 30.73
N ASN A 303 46.32 -61.52 31.61
CA ASN A 303 45.41 -62.39 32.36
C ASN A 303 44.41 -61.58 33.21
N TYR A 304 44.86 -60.52 33.88
CA TYR A 304 43.95 -59.66 34.66
C TYR A 304 42.97 -58.86 33.79
N ILE A 305 43.38 -58.49 32.57
CA ILE A 305 42.50 -57.85 31.58
C ILE A 305 41.51 -58.89 31.02
N GLU A 306 41.94 -60.13 30.77
CA GLU A 306 41.07 -61.23 30.34
C GLU A 306 40.05 -61.63 31.42
N ASP A 307 40.45 -61.64 32.69
CA ASP A 307 39.53 -61.83 33.83
C ASP A 307 38.47 -60.72 33.89
N PHE A 308 38.86 -59.48 33.61
CA PHE A 308 37.92 -58.36 33.55
C PHE A 308 36.97 -58.50 32.34
N LYS A 309 37.50 -58.89 31.18
CA LYS A 309 36.73 -59.12 29.95
C LYS A 309 35.69 -60.23 30.16
N THR A 310 36.11 -61.37 30.69
CA THR A 310 35.21 -62.51 30.97
C THR A 310 34.17 -62.17 32.03
N LYS A 311 34.51 -61.32 33.01
CA LYS A 311 33.55 -60.79 33.97
C LYS A 311 32.54 -59.85 33.31
N ALA A 312 32.99 -58.97 32.41
CA ALA A 312 32.12 -58.05 31.68
C ALA A 312 31.16 -58.78 30.71
N GLU A 313 31.64 -59.82 30.02
CA GLU A 313 30.83 -60.67 29.12
C GLU A 313 29.74 -61.46 29.86
N LYS A 314 29.93 -61.75 31.15
CA LYS A 314 28.98 -62.49 32.00
C LYS A 314 27.99 -61.58 32.75
N MET A 315 28.12 -60.26 32.65
CA MET A 315 27.18 -59.33 33.30
C MET A 315 25.83 -59.38 32.62
N THR A 316 24.76 -59.36 33.42
CA THR A 316 23.39 -59.28 32.90
C THR A 316 23.07 -57.88 32.37
N GLU A 317 22.10 -57.75 31.46
CA GLU A 317 21.67 -56.46 30.88
C GLU A 317 21.33 -55.40 31.95
N LYS A 318 20.80 -55.83 33.10
CA LYS A 318 20.49 -54.95 34.23
C LYS A 318 21.73 -54.38 34.90
N GLU A 319 22.77 -55.21 35.09
CA GLU A 319 24.03 -54.79 35.70
C GLU A 319 24.85 -53.91 34.74
N GLN A 320 24.78 -54.19 33.43
CA GLN A 320 25.36 -53.31 32.41
C GLN A 320 24.67 -51.95 32.37
N ALA A 321 23.33 -51.93 32.46
CA ALA A 321 22.56 -50.69 32.52
C ALA A 321 22.81 -49.89 33.82
N GLU A 322 23.12 -50.55 34.92
CA GLU A 322 23.47 -49.88 36.18
C GLU A 322 24.90 -49.31 36.14
N LEU A 323 25.84 -49.99 35.48
CA LEU A 323 27.23 -49.54 35.35
C LEU A 323 27.42 -48.39 34.35
N LEU A 324 26.74 -48.48 33.20
CA LEU A 324 26.86 -47.54 32.09
C LEU A 324 25.78 -46.45 32.13
N GLY A 325 24.66 -46.73 32.79
CA GLY A 325 23.53 -45.81 32.88
C GLY A 325 23.84 -44.55 33.67
N LEU A 326 23.03 -43.52 33.42
CA LEU A 326 23.22 -42.22 34.05
C LEU A 326 22.94 -42.27 35.55
N SER A 327 23.84 -41.65 36.32
CA SER A 327 23.65 -41.43 37.75
C SER A 327 22.48 -40.47 38.01
N LYS A 328 21.96 -40.45 39.25
CA LYS A 328 20.90 -39.50 39.64
C LYS A 328 21.32 -38.04 39.44
N GLU A 329 22.59 -37.72 39.70
CA GLU A 329 23.15 -36.39 39.51
C GLU A 329 23.25 -36.02 38.03
N GLN A 330 23.73 -36.94 37.17
CA GLN A 330 23.79 -36.73 35.72
C GLN A 330 22.39 -36.49 35.13
N LYS A 331 21.38 -37.24 35.58
CA LYS A 331 19.97 -37.02 35.20
C LYS A 331 19.45 -35.66 35.66
N ALA A 332 19.80 -35.24 36.88
CA ALA A 332 19.41 -33.93 37.39
C ALA A 332 20.03 -32.77 36.58
N VAL A 333 21.29 -32.91 36.15
CA VAL A 333 21.96 -31.92 35.30
C VAL A 333 21.26 -31.78 33.93
N ILE A 334 20.90 -32.90 33.30
CA ILE A 334 20.14 -32.88 32.03
C ILE A 334 18.78 -32.22 32.23
N ALA A 335 18.05 -32.58 33.30
CA ALA A 335 16.75 -32.00 33.60
C ALA A 335 16.82 -30.48 33.85
N LEU A 336 17.85 -30.01 34.57
CA LEU A 336 18.08 -28.58 34.79
C LEU A 336 18.41 -27.85 33.48
N SER A 337 19.23 -28.45 32.62
CA SER A 337 19.55 -27.87 31.31
C SER A 337 18.31 -27.76 30.41
N ASP A 338 17.45 -28.78 30.45
CA ASP A 338 16.20 -28.79 29.69
C ASP A 338 15.21 -27.73 30.21
N LYS A 339 15.05 -27.64 31.54
CA LYS A 339 14.22 -26.60 32.18
C LYS A 339 14.72 -25.19 31.84
N LYS A 340 16.03 -24.96 31.89
CA LYS A 340 16.64 -23.68 31.51
C LYS A 340 16.39 -23.35 30.03
N ALA A 341 16.43 -24.34 29.14
CA ALA A 341 16.13 -24.14 27.73
C ALA A 341 14.66 -23.76 27.50
N GLU A 342 13.74 -24.31 28.27
CA GLU A 342 12.31 -23.96 28.25
C GLU A 342 12.04 -22.55 28.76
N GLU A 343 12.59 -22.20 29.93
CA GLU A 343 12.50 -20.87 30.51
C GLU A 343 13.10 -19.83 29.56
N SER A 344 14.26 -20.12 28.97
CA SER A 344 14.90 -19.19 28.03
C SER A 344 14.05 -18.88 26.80
N PHE A 345 13.25 -19.85 26.33
CA PHE A 345 12.41 -19.75 25.14
C PHE A 345 11.07 -19.05 25.42
N THR A 346 10.48 -19.33 26.58
CA THR A 346 9.20 -18.72 26.99
C THR A 346 9.35 -17.26 27.42
N HIS A 347 10.48 -16.92 28.05
CA HIS A 347 10.77 -15.57 28.49
C HIS A 347 11.54 -14.72 27.46
N THR A 348 11.82 -15.25 26.26
CA THR A 348 12.50 -14.45 25.23
C THR A 348 11.55 -13.38 24.68
N LEU A 349 11.84 -12.11 24.96
CA LEU A 349 11.10 -11.01 24.37
C LEU A 349 11.60 -10.69 22.95
N PRO A 350 10.70 -10.27 22.04
CA PRO A 350 11.10 -9.83 20.72
C PRO A 350 11.95 -8.56 20.82
N ALA A 351 13.05 -8.50 20.05
CA ALA A 351 13.96 -7.36 20.02
C ALA A 351 13.37 -6.17 19.23
N ILE A 352 12.33 -5.53 19.78
CA ILE A 352 11.66 -4.38 19.17
C ILE A 352 12.42 -3.10 19.53
N LYS A 353 12.90 -2.36 18.52
CA LYS A 353 13.63 -1.09 18.72
C LYS A 353 12.74 0.15 18.77
N HIS A 354 11.44 0.03 18.48
CA HIS A 354 10.56 1.18 18.29
C HIS A 354 10.08 1.79 19.62
N PRO A 355 10.40 3.08 19.94
CA PRO A 355 10.13 3.69 21.25
C PRO A 355 8.66 3.66 21.69
N ARG A 356 7.74 3.87 20.74
CA ARG A 356 6.29 3.88 21.02
C ARG A 356 5.77 2.51 21.49
N ILE A 357 6.39 1.42 21.04
CA ILE A 357 5.98 0.06 21.42
C ILE A 357 6.56 -0.29 22.79
N LEU A 358 7.84 0.05 23.01
CA LEU A 358 8.52 -0.10 24.29
C LEU A 358 7.80 0.64 25.43
N ASN A 359 7.25 1.82 25.14
CA ASN A 359 6.50 2.62 26.11
C ASN A 359 5.05 2.16 26.31
N SER A 360 4.56 1.19 25.55
CA SER A 360 3.18 0.71 25.70
C SER A 360 3.01 -0.06 27.02
N LYS A 361 1.85 0.12 27.68
CA LYS A 361 1.54 -0.58 28.94
C LYS A 361 1.64 -2.10 28.79
N LYS A 362 1.24 -2.64 27.64
CA LYS A 362 1.29 -4.08 27.32
C LYS A 362 2.72 -4.61 27.18
N PHE A 363 3.62 -3.85 26.57
CA PHE A 363 5.02 -4.28 26.47
C PHE A 363 5.70 -4.22 27.83
N LYS A 364 5.43 -3.18 28.62
CA LYS A 364 5.94 -3.05 29.99
C LYS A 364 5.47 -4.17 30.92
N SER A 365 4.22 -4.63 30.78
CA SER A 365 3.70 -5.76 31.57
C SER A 365 4.26 -7.12 31.14
N LEU A 366 4.86 -7.22 29.94
CA LEU A 366 5.53 -8.43 29.46
C LEU A 366 7.02 -8.43 29.78
N SER A 367 7.61 -7.26 30.03
CA SER A 367 9.02 -7.09 30.40
C SER A 367 9.30 -7.04 31.90
N ALA A 368 8.26 -6.95 32.72
CA ALA A 368 8.32 -7.01 34.18
C ALA A 368 7.96 -8.42 34.63
#